data_AF-A0A3P7DTM3-F1
#
_entry.id   AF-A0A3P7DTM3-F1
#
_cell.length_a   1.000
_cell.length_b   1.000
_cell.length_c   1.000
_cell.angle_alpha   90.00
_cell.angle_beta   90.00
_cell.angle_gamma   90.00
#
_symmetry.space_group_name_H-M   'P 1'
#
loop_
_entity.id
_entity.type
_entity.pdbx_description
1 polymer ?
#
loop_
_entity_poly.entity_id
_entity_poly.type
_entity_poly.pdbx_seq_one_letter_code
_entity_poly.pdbx_strand_id
1 'polypeptide(L)'
;MRNWQDGGGRSGLPAVNLQLSDLATRLQTCYHLTTSGKFNEAVEKLRQLLLSVPLLIVDSKQEMAEAQQLVDICREYLVGLLMEIARKDLPKVVENAKRNAEMAAYFTHCQLQPVHQILTLRTAVNLFFKLKQMKTCASFCKRLLELGPKAEVAAQIRKVLAVAEKEPNDTHELQYDEHNPFVVCSRKFKPLYRGKPQVKCPFCGASYSPDITGEICDVCQVAEVGRDATGLKICTIQSGR
;
A
#
# COMPACT_ATOMS: atom_id res chain seq x y z
N MET A 1 6.36 -29.87 -20.76
CA MET A 1 6.02 -30.36 -19.40
C MET A 1 7.14 -29.95 -18.46
N ARG A 2 6.86 -29.54 -17.21
CA ARG A 2 7.94 -29.16 -16.28
C ARG A 2 8.76 -30.36 -15.79
N ASN A 3 8.13 -31.54 -15.72
CA ASN A 3 8.74 -32.82 -15.38
C ASN A 3 8.87 -33.72 -16.62
N TRP A 4 9.32 -33.19 -17.76
CA TRP A 4 9.32 -33.94 -19.03
C TRP A 4 10.22 -35.19 -19.05
N GLN A 5 11.23 -35.26 -18.17
CA GLN A 5 12.14 -36.40 -18.07
C GLN A 5 11.45 -37.64 -17.47
N ASP A 6 10.66 -37.45 -16.41
CA ASP A 6 10.03 -38.55 -15.65
C ASP A 6 8.49 -38.57 -15.76
N GLY A 7 7.91 -37.55 -16.39
CA GLY A 7 6.47 -37.31 -16.52
C GLY A 7 5.80 -38.12 -17.62
N GLY A 8 6.11 -39.41 -17.73
CA GLY A 8 5.50 -40.30 -18.70
C GLY A 8 4.02 -40.60 -18.39
N GLY A 9 3.16 -40.56 -19.41
CA GLY A 9 1.75 -40.94 -19.29
C GLY A 9 0.91 -39.94 -18.49
N ARG A 10 0.38 -40.36 -17.34
CA ARG A 10 -0.59 -39.57 -16.53
C ARG A 10 0.05 -38.66 -15.48
N SER A 11 1.37 -38.69 -15.31
CA SER A 11 2.10 -37.88 -14.31
C SER A 11 2.64 -36.55 -14.87
N GLY A 12 2.43 -36.27 -16.16
CA GLY A 12 2.89 -35.05 -16.80
C GLY A 12 2.27 -33.79 -16.20
N LEU A 13 3.10 -32.81 -15.84
CA LEU A 13 2.70 -31.52 -15.31
C LEU A 13 3.00 -30.41 -16.33
N PRO A 14 2.17 -29.37 -16.42
CA PRO A 14 2.36 -28.27 -17.37
C PRO A 14 3.71 -27.57 -17.16
N ALA A 15 4.25 -26.99 -18.23
CA ALA A 15 5.46 -26.17 -18.14
C ALA A 15 5.18 -24.90 -17.33
N VAL A 16 6.18 -24.42 -16.60
CA VAL A 16 6.10 -23.16 -15.83
C VAL A 16 6.68 -22.05 -16.70
N ASN A 17 5.85 -21.06 -17.05
CA ASN A 17 6.26 -19.93 -17.91
C ASN A 17 6.18 -18.58 -17.18
N LEU A 18 5.93 -18.59 -15.87
CA LEU A 18 5.91 -17.41 -15.04
C LEU A 18 6.73 -17.71 -13.79
N GLN A 19 7.81 -16.97 -13.63
CA GLN A 19 8.71 -17.09 -12.49
C GLN A 19 8.57 -15.88 -11.56
N LEU A 20 9.03 -16.02 -10.33
CA LEU A 20 9.03 -14.93 -9.35
C LEU A 20 9.88 -13.73 -9.83
N SER A 21 10.97 -14.01 -10.56
CA SER A 21 11.84 -13.02 -11.21
C SER A 21 11.10 -12.15 -12.24
N ASP A 22 10.17 -12.73 -13.00
CA ASP A 22 9.33 -11.99 -13.95
C ASP A 22 8.45 -10.97 -13.21
N LEU A 23 7.88 -11.38 -12.07
CA LEU A 23 7.04 -10.49 -11.26
C LEU A 23 7.88 -9.40 -10.57
N ALA A 24 9.09 -9.73 -10.10
CA ALA A 24 10.02 -8.75 -9.55
C ALA A 24 10.40 -7.68 -10.59
N THR A 25 10.58 -8.07 -11.86
CA THR A 25 10.83 -7.13 -12.97
C THR A 25 9.63 -6.22 -13.20
N ARG A 26 8.41 -6.77 -13.23
CA ARG A 26 7.17 -5.98 -13.36
C ARG A 26 6.99 -5.00 -12.20
N LEU A 27 7.43 -5.36 -10.99
CA LEU A 27 7.37 -4.48 -9.82
C LEU A 27 8.21 -3.22 -10.00
N GLN A 28 9.39 -3.31 -10.65
CA GLN A 28 10.21 -2.13 -10.96
C GLN A 28 9.49 -1.15 -11.87
N THR A 29 8.73 -1.63 -12.87
CA THR A 29 7.87 -0.77 -13.70
C THR A 29 6.81 -0.06 -12.86
N CYS A 30 6.20 -0.75 -11.89
CA CYS A 30 5.22 -0.16 -10.98
C CYS A 30 5.82 0.96 -10.11
N TYR A 31 7.06 0.78 -9.64
CA TYR A 31 7.79 1.83 -8.92
C TYR A 31 8.07 3.04 -9.79
N HIS A 32 8.48 2.85 -11.04
CA HIS A 32 8.71 3.94 -11.97
C HIS A 32 7.43 4.74 -12.27
N LEU A 33 6.30 4.05 -12.48
CA LEU A 33 4.99 4.69 -12.68
C LEU A 33 4.54 5.48 -11.44
N THR A 34 4.82 4.95 -10.24
CA THR A 34 4.52 5.63 -8.97
C THR A 34 5.35 6.90 -8.81
N THR A 35 6.67 6.82 -9.09
CA THR A 35 7.57 7.98 -9.03
C THR A 35 7.20 9.07 -10.04
N SER A 36 6.75 8.69 -11.24
CA SER A 36 6.34 9.63 -12.30
C SER A 36 4.92 10.19 -12.12
N GLY A 37 4.20 9.80 -11.06
CA GLY A 37 2.86 10.32 -10.75
C GLY A 37 1.72 9.73 -11.58
N LYS A 38 1.99 8.67 -12.37
CA LYS A 38 1.00 7.98 -13.22
C LYS A 38 0.21 6.94 -12.43
N PHE A 39 -0.56 7.40 -11.44
CA PHE A 39 -1.17 6.51 -10.45
C PHE A 39 -2.20 5.53 -11.03
N ASN A 40 -3.01 5.94 -12.01
CA ASN A 40 -3.97 5.03 -12.65
C ASN A 40 -3.27 3.87 -13.37
N GLU A 41 -2.23 4.17 -14.17
CA GLU A 41 -1.40 3.15 -14.84
C GLU A 41 -0.69 2.25 -13.81
N ALA A 42 -0.16 2.84 -12.73
CA ALA A 42 0.50 2.11 -11.66
C ALA A 42 -0.45 1.12 -10.97
N VAL A 43 -1.68 1.55 -10.65
CA VAL A 43 -2.72 0.72 -10.02
C VAL A 43 -3.08 -0.46 -10.93
N GLU A 44 -3.26 -0.22 -12.22
CA GLU A 44 -3.56 -1.29 -13.18
C GLU A 44 -2.44 -2.34 -13.19
N LYS A 45 -1.18 -1.90 -13.30
CA LYS A 45 -0.01 -2.79 -13.35
C LYS A 45 0.23 -3.52 -12.03
N LEU A 46 0.08 -2.86 -10.90
CA LEU A 46 0.17 -3.48 -9.57
C LEU A 46 -0.92 -4.54 -9.37
N ARG A 47 -2.14 -4.30 -9.84
CA ARG A 47 -3.21 -5.28 -9.76
C ARG A 47 -2.97 -6.48 -10.68
N GLN A 48 -2.50 -6.25 -11.91
CA GLN A 48 -2.06 -7.32 -12.82
C GLN A 48 -0.95 -8.17 -12.19
N LEU A 49 0.02 -7.53 -11.54
CA LEU A 49 1.10 -8.20 -10.82
C LEU A 49 0.56 -9.05 -9.66
N LEU A 50 -0.25 -8.45 -8.79
CA LEU A 50 -0.89 -9.13 -7.66
C LEU A 50 -1.66 -10.38 -8.11
N LEU A 51 -2.50 -10.25 -9.14
CA LEU A 51 -3.29 -11.34 -9.70
C LEU A 51 -2.45 -12.41 -10.41
N SER A 52 -1.20 -12.12 -10.75
CA SER A 52 -0.27 -13.10 -11.32
C SER A 52 0.39 -13.98 -10.24
N VAL A 53 0.42 -13.55 -8.98
CA VAL A 53 1.08 -14.30 -7.89
C VAL A 53 0.50 -15.71 -7.70
N PRO A 54 -0.84 -15.93 -7.67
CA PRO A 54 -1.41 -17.27 -7.54
C PRO A 54 -1.12 -18.21 -8.72
N LEU A 55 -0.60 -17.69 -9.83
CA LEU A 55 -0.27 -18.47 -11.03
C LEU A 55 1.18 -18.96 -11.01
N LEU A 56 1.95 -18.58 -10.00
CA LEU A 56 3.31 -19.08 -9.80
C LEU A 56 3.31 -20.55 -9.41
N ILE A 57 4.40 -21.22 -9.76
CA ILE A 57 4.81 -22.48 -9.18
C ILE A 57 6.21 -22.24 -8.64
N VAL A 58 6.39 -22.43 -7.33
CA VAL A 58 7.67 -22.24 -6.63
C VAL A 58 8.12 -23.54 -5.98
N ASP A 59 9.42 -23.70 -5.81
CA ASP A 59 10.04 -24.97 -5.43
C ASP A 59 10.49 -24.97 -3.97
N SER A 60 10.53 -23.80 -3.33
CA SER A 60 11.00 -23.65 -1.95
C SER A 60 10.05 -22.87 -1.04
N LYS A 61 10.20 -23.11 0.27
CA LYS A 61 9.53 -22.29 1.30
C LYS A 61 10.02 -20.83 1.29
N GLN A 62 11.24 -20.59 0.83
CA GLN A 62 11.81 -19.25 0.72
C GLN A 62 11.10 -18.45 -0.38
N GLU A 63 10.97 -19.01 -1.58
CA GLU A 63 10.22 -18.39 -2.68
C GLU A 63 8.74 -18.21 -2.35
N MET A 64 8.14 -19.12 -1.57
CA MET A 64 6.79 -18.92 -1.01
C MET A 64 6.70 -17.65 -0.16
N ALA A 65 7.67 -17.43 0.72
CA ALA A 65 7.70 -16.26 1.58
C ALA A 65 7.88 -14.97 0.75
N GLU A 66 8.76 -15.00 -0.26
CA GLU A 66 8.97 -13.87 -1.17
C GLU A 66 7.71 -13.56 -2.01
N ALA A 67 7.01 -14.57 -2.49
CA ALA A 67 5.74 -14.38 -3.18
C ALA A 67 4.66 -13.77 -2.26
N GLN A 68 4.63 -14.17 -0.99
CA GLN A 68 3.73 -13.57 -0.01
C GLN A 68 4.10 -12.11 0.31
N GLN A 69 5.39 -11.81 0.44
CA GLN A 69 5.88 -10.43 0.58
C GLN A 69 5.52 -9.57 -0.64
N LEU A 70 5.56 -10.15 -1.85
CA LEU A 70 5.16 -9.47 -3.07
C LEU A 70 3.66 -9.12 -3.07
N VAL A 71 2.81 -10.00 -2.56
CA VAL A 71 1.38 -9.70 -2.32
C VAL A 71 1.23 -8.55 -1.35
N ASP A 72 1.99 -8.55 -0.25
CA ASP A 72 1.96 -7.48 0.75
C ASP A 72 2.38 -6.14 0.15
N ILE A 73 3.49 -6.10 -0.60
CA ILE A 73 3.95 -4.89 -1.30
C ILE A 73 2.85 -4.38 -2.24
N CYS A 74 2.27 -5.26 -3.06
CA CYS A 74 1.20 -4.85 -3.98
C CYS A 74 0.00 -4.28 -3.25
N ARG A 75 -0.43 -4.90 -2.14
CA ARG A 75 -1.52 -4.38 -1.30
C ARG A 75 -1.20 -2.98 -0.79
N GLU A 76 -0.04 -2.77 -0.18
CA GLU A 76 0.35 -1.49 0.42
C GLU A 76 0.34 -0.36 -0.62
N TYR A 77 0.91 -0.61 -1.80
CA TYR A 77 0.88 0.36 -2.89
C TYR A 77 -0.53 0.58 -3.43
N LEU A 78 -1.32 -0.48 -3.67
CA LEU A 78 -2.67 -0.34 -4.20
C LEU A 78 -3.57 0.46 -3.25
N VAL A 79 -3.58 0.14 -1.95
CA VAL A 79 -4.39 0.89 -0.96
C VAL A 79 -3.97 2.35 -0.92
N GLY A 80 -2.68 2.62 -0.86
CA GLY A 80 -2.15 3.98 -0.83
C GLY A 80 -2.48 4.79 -2.10
N LEU A 81 -2.29 4.20 -3.28
CA LEU A 81 -2.56 4.87 -4.55
C LEU A 81 -4.05 5.06 -4.81
N LEU A 82 -4.90 4.09 -4.50
CA LEU A 82 -6.35 4.24 -4.60
C LEU A 82 -6.85 5.37 -3.69
N MET A 83 -6.33 5.44 -2.46
CA MET A 83 -6.63 6.54 -1.53
C MET A 83 -6.17 7.89 -2.07
N GLU A 84 -4.96 7.96 -2.63
CA GLU A 84 -4.42 9.20 -3.19
C GLU A 84 -5.17 9.68 -4.42
N ILE A 85 -5.63 8.75 -5.28
CA ILE A 85 -6.52 9.05 -6.41
C ILE A 85 -7.82 9.65 -5.87
N ALA A 86 -8.49 8.95 -4.94
CA ALA A 86 -9.73 9.43 -4.34
C ALA A 86 -9.55 10.78 -3.62
N ARG A 87 -8.40 11.02 -2.99
CA ARG A 87 -8.07 12.30 -2.36
C ARG A 87 -7.94 13.42 -3.39
N LYS A 88 -7.33 13.15 -4.55
CA LYS A 88 -7.18 14.13 -5.64
C LYS A 88 -8.50 14.45 -6.32
N ASP A 89 -9.44 13.50 -6.33
CA ASP A 89 -10.78 13.67 -6.90
C ASP A 89 -11.76 14.38 -5.96
N LEU A 90 -11.41 14.56 -4.68
CA LEU A 90 -12.23 15.33 -3.74
C LEU A 90 -12.42 16.78 -4.21
N PRO A 91 -13.65 17.33 -4.19
CA PRO A 91 -13.91 18.73 -4.49
C PRO A 91 -13.08 19.66 -3.60
N LYS A 92 -12.45 20.67 -4.20
CA LYS A 92 -11.57 21.65 -3.52
C LYS A 92 -12.37 22.74 -2.79
N VAL A 93 -13.29 22.33 -1.93
CA VAL A 93 -14.09 23.19 -1.05
C VAL A 93 -13.52 23.18 0.38
N VAL A 94 -13.83 24.20 1.17
CA VAL A 94 -13.24 24.41 2.50
C VAL A 94 -13.61 23.26 3.45
N GLU A 95 -14.82 22.73 3.33
CA GLU A 95 -15.36 21.62 4.09
C GLU A 95 -14.52 20.34 3.92
N ASN A 96 -13.93 20.15 2.74
CA ASN A 96 -13.09 19.00 2.43
C ASN A 96 -11.62 19.19 2.81
N ALA A 97 -11.19 20.38 3.28
CA ALA A 97 -9.79 20.63 3.59
C ALA A 97 -9.27 19.68 4.69
N LYS A 98 -10.08 19.42 5.73
CA LYS A 98 -9.76 18.45 6.78
C LYS A 98 -9.63 17.04 6.23
N ARG A 99 -10.63 16.58 5.48
CA ARG A 99 -10.65 15.25 4.88
C ARG A 99 -9.49 15.00 3.93
N ASN A 100 -9.12 16.02 3.16
CA ASN A 100 -7.98 16.00 2.26
C ASN A 100 -6.66 15.83 3.04
N ALA A 101 -6.48 16.58 4.14
CA ALA A 101 -5.33 16.43 5.02
C ALA A 101 -5.30 15.04 5.69
N GLU A 102 -6.41 14.58 6.24
CA GLU A 102 -6.55 13.25 6.85
C GLU A 102 -6.09 12.12 5.90
N MET A 103 -6.60 12.10 4.67
CA MET A 103 -6.21 11.08 3.68
C MET A 103 -4.73 11.13 3.32
N ALA A 104 -4.15 12.34 3.22
CA ALA A 104 -2.72 12.49 3.00
C ALA A 104 -1.90 11.98 4.19
N ALA A 105 -2.36 12.24 5.43
CA ALA A 105 -1.73 11.71 6.63
C ALA A 105 -1.80 10.19 6.71
N TYR A 106 -2.94 9.58 6.38
CA TYR A 106 -3.08 8.12 6.31
C TYR A 106 -2.10 7.51 5.31
N PHE A 107 -1.88 8.18 4.16
CA PHE A 107 -0.93 7.68 3.17
C PHE A 107 0.52 7.64 3.68
N THR A 108 0.87 8.49 4.65
CA THR A 108 2.20 8.46 5.29
C THR A 108 2.46 7.19 6.10
N HIS A 109 1.45 6.36 6.35
CA HIS A 109 1.56 5.10 7.10
C HIS A 109 1.55 3.86 6.21
N CYS A 110 1.36 4.01 4.90
CA CYS A 110 1.52 2.90 3.96
C CYS A 110 2.99 2.48 3.87
N GLN A 111 3.25 1.17 3.88
CA GLN A 111 4.61 0.62 3.88
C GLN A 111 5.20 0.61 2.46
N LEU A 112 5.58 1.79 1.97
CA LEU A 112 6.18 1.96 0.64
C LEU A 112 7.71 1.93 0.71
N GLN A 113 8.37 1.92 -0.46
CA GLN A 113 9.82 2.17 -0.52
C GLN A 113 10.14 3.59 -0.04
N PRO A 114 11.33 3.83 0.56
CA PRO A 114 11.70 5.13 1.12
C PRO A 114 11.52 6.30 0.15
N VAL A 115 11.86 6.12 -1.13
CA VAL A 115 11.69 7.15 -2.16
C VAL A 115 10.24 7.60 -2.31
N HIS A 116 9.27 6.68 -2.22
CA HIS A 116 7.85 6.98 -2.29
C HIS A 116 7.31 7.49 -0.95
N GLN A 117 7.80 6.99 0.18
CA GLN A 117 7.45 7.53 1.50
C GLN A 117 7.82 9.02 1.59
N ILE A 118 8.99 9.43 1.09
CA ILE A 118 9.39 10.84 1.00
C ILE A 118 8.36 11.66 0.22
N LEU A 119 7.84 11.15 -0.90
CA LEU A 119 6.83 11.86 -1.70
C LEU A 119 5.49 12.02 -0.94
N THR A 120 5.04 10.97 -0.25
CA THR A 120 3.81 11.03 0.56
C THR A 120 3.95 12.00 1.72
N LEU A 121 5.07 11.95 2.45
CA LEU A 121 5.36 12.87 3.56
C LEU A 121 5.47 14.31 3.08
N ARG A 122 6.12 14.55 1.93
CA ARG A 122 6.21 15.91 1.36
C ARG A 122 4.83 16.49 1.05
N THR A 123 3.92 15.65 0.54
CA THR A 123 2.53 16.04 0.29
C THR A 123 1.79 16.35 1.59
N ALA A 124 1.93 15.50 2.61
CA ALA A 124 1.33 15.70 3.92
C ALA A 124 1.85 17.00 4.59
N VAL A 125 3.17 17.24 4.59
CA VAL A 125 3.78 18.48 5.11
C VAL A 125 3.13 19.71 4.48
N ASN A 126 3.01 19.75 3.15
CA ASN A 126 2.43 20.90 2.46
C ASN A 126 0.96 21.15 2.85
N LEU A 127 0.17 20.09 2.97
CA LEU A 127 -1.25 20.19 3.33
C LEU A 127 -1.44 20.61 4.79
N PHE A 128 -0.69 20.01 5.71
CA PHE A 128 -0.78 20.30 7.14
C PHE A 128 -0.26 21.70 7.47
N PHE A 129 0.83 22.14 6.82
CA PHE A 129 1.33 23.50 6.94
C PHE A 129 0.27 24.52 6.48
N LYS A 130 -0.37 24.28 5.32
CA LYS A 130 -1.43 25.16 4.80
C LYS A 130 -2.67 25.19 5.70
N LEU A 131 -3.00 24.06 6.34
CA LEU A 131 -4.13 23.93 7.26
C LEU A 131 -3.79 24.42 8.69
N LYS A 132 -2.59 24.99 8.91
CA LYS A 132 -2.12 25.43 10.23
C LYS A 132 -2.15 24.34 11.29
N GLN A 133 -1.81 23.12 10.89
CA GLN A 133 -1.59 21.98 11.77
C GLN A 133 -0.10 21.84 12.06
N MET A 134 0.45 22.80 12.82
CA MET A 134 1.89 22.98 12.91
C MET A 134 2.57 21.91 13.75
N LYS A 135 1.92 21.41 14.80
CA LYS A 135 2.49 20.34 15.63
C LYS A 135 2.62 19.06 14.82
N THR A 136 1.54 18.63 14.16
CA THR A 136 1.56 17.44 13.32
C THR A 136 2.45 17.63 12.08
N CYS A 137 2.46 18.82 11.48
CA CYS A 137 3.37 19.15 10.37
C CYS A 137 4.85 18.98 10.77
N ALA A 138 5.24 19.44 11.96
CA ALA A 138 6.60 19.29 12.46
C ALA A 138 7.01 17.82 12.57
N SER A 139 6.11 16.95 13.05
CA SER A 139 6.34 15.50 13.08
C SER A 139 6.58 14.91 11.68
N PHE A 140 5.75 15.26 10.69
CA PHE A 140 5.98 14.83 9.31
C PHE A 140 7.31 15.31 8.74
N CYS A 141 7.71 16.56 9.03
CA CYS A 141 9.00 17.08 8.62
C CYS A 141 10.16 16.26 9.20
N LYS A 142 10.11 15.88 10.48
CA LYS A 142 11.15 15.06 11.14
C LYS A 142 11.26 13.68 10.50
N ARG A 143 10.13 12.96 10.36
CA ARG A 143 10.06 11.66 9.67
C ARG A 143 10.60 11.74 8.24
N LEU A 144 10.28 12.81 7.51
CA LEU A 144 10.78 13.00 6.14
C LEU A 144 12.30 13.18 6.13
N LEU A 145 12.85 13.98 7.04
CA LEU A 145 14.31 14.20 7.12
C LEU A 145 15.07 12.93 7.51
N GLU A 146 14.50 12.07 8.37
CA GLU A 146 15.08 10.78 8.75
C GLU A 146 15.23 9.80 7.57
N LEU A 147 14.37 9.90 6.56
CA LEU A 147 14.46 9.08 5.34
C LEU A 147 15.60 9.50 4.39
N GLY A 148 16.34 10.58 4.69
CA GLY A 148 17.46 11.04 3.88
C GLY A 148 17.07 11.55 2.49
N PRO A 149 16.20 12.57 2.38
CA PRO A 149 15.79 13.12 1.10
C PRO A 149 16.97 13.85 0.41
N LYS A 150 16.83 14.11 -0.90
CA LYS A 150 17.79 14.94 -1.66
C LYS A 150 18.02 16.29 -0.97
N ALA A 151 19.24 16.82 -1.05
CA ALA A 151 19.67 18.02 -0.33
C ALA A 151 18.71 19.22 -0.49
N GLU A 152 18.19 19.45 -1.70
CA GLU A 152 17.22 20.51 -1.98
C GLU A 152 15.92 20.33 -1.19
N VAL A 153 15.36 19.12 -1.19
CA VAL A 153 14.15 18.78 -0.43
C VAL A 153 14.44 18.89 1.07
N ALA A 154 15.60 18.40 1.54
CA ALA A 154 15.98 18.51 2.94
C ALA A 154 16.06 19.97 3.41
N ALA A 155 16.65 20.86 2.60
CA ALA A 155 16.73 22.29 2.88
C ALA A 155 15.34 22.95 2.94
N GLN A 156 14.45 22.59 2.01
CA GLN A 156 13.05 23.06 2.03
C GLN A 156 12.34 22.61 3.32
N ILE A 157 12.44 21.33 3.67
CA ILE A 157 11.73 20.76 4.83
C ILE A 157 12.25 21.32 6.16
N ARG A 158 13.56 21.58 6.29
CA ARG A 158 14.12 22.25 7.48
C ARG A 158 13.56 23.66 7.67
N LYS A 159 13.34 24.41 6.59
CA LYS A 159 12.71 25.74 6.67
C LYS A 159 11.27 25.65 7.18
N VAL A 160 10.50 24.69 6.65
CA VAL A 160 9.12 24.45 7.10
C VAL A 160 9.08 24.02 8.56
N LEU A 161 9.97 23.11 8.97
CA LEU A 161 10.09 22.64 10.35
C LEU A 161 10.37 23.80 11.32
N ALA A 162 11.33 24.67 10.99
CA ALA A 162 11.67 25.82 11.83
C ALA A 162 10.51 26.81 12.01
N VAL A 163 9.58 26.91 11.05
CA VAL A 163 8.37 27.70 11.19
C VAL A 163 7.35 26.97 12.06
N ALA A 164 7.14 25.68 11.81
CA ALA A 164 6.18 24.85 12.55
C ALA A 164 6.53 24.72 14.05
N GLU A 165 7.81 24.71 14.40
CA GLU A 165 8.27 24.60 15.80
C GLU A 165 8.16 25.91 16.59
N LYS A 166 8.01 27.07 15.92
CA LYS A 166 7.81 28.36 16.62
C LYS A 166 6.43 28.46 17.26
N GLU A 167 5.42 27.89 16.61
CA GLU A 167 4.04 27.88 17.10
C GLU A 167 3.47 26.46 16.90
N PRO A 168 3.86 25.49 17.74
CA PRO A 168 3.52 24.08 17.58
C PRO A 168 2.08 23.80 18.04
N ASN A 169 1.12 24.41 17.36
CA ASN A 169 -0.31 24.25 17.61
C ASN A 169 -1.03 23.68 16.40
N ASP A 170 -2.03 22.84 16.66
CA ASP A 170 -2.88 22.22 15.66
C ASP A 170 -4.25 22.90 15.68
N THR A 171 -4.56 23.68 14.63
CA THR A 171 -5.73 24.57 14.59
C THR A 171 -7.07 23.82 14.50
N HIS A 172 -7.07 22.58 14.01
CA HIS A 172 -8.30 21.80 13.87
C HIS A 172 -8.14 20.38 14.40
N GLU A 173 -9.20 19.86 15.00
CA GLU A 173 -9.31 18.43 15.25
C GLU A 173 -9.52 17.67 13.92
N LEU A 174 -8.72 16.62 13.72
CA LEU A 174 -8.72 15.72 12.57
C LEU A 174 -8.86 14.27 13.07
N GLN A 175 -9.41 13.38 12.24
CA GLN A 175 -9.49 11.93 12.52
C GLN A 175 -8.16 11.24 12.25
N TYR A 176 -7.07 11.71 12.85
CA TYR A 176 -5.73 11.17 12.67
C TYR A 176 -4.98 11.21 14.00
N ASP A 177 -4.39 10.07 14.37
CA ASP A 177 -3.54 9.94 15.54
C ASP A 177 -2.27 9.21 15.10
N GLU A 178 -1.15 9.91 15.12
CA GLU A 178 0.13 9.38 14.66
C GLU A 178 0.75 8.37 15.63
N HIS A 179 0.35 8.40 16.91
CA HIS A 179 0.92 7.56 17.95
C HIS A 179 0.14 6.26 18.16
N ASN A 180 -1.09 6.19 17.64
CA ASN A 180 -1.95 5.02 17.74
C ASN A 180 -1.93 4.20 16.45
N PRO A 181 -1.35 2.98 16.44
CA PRO A 181 -1.27 2.17 15.24
C PRO A 181 -2.65 1.89 14.62
N PHE A 182 -2.76 2.12 13.31
CA PHE A 182 -3.96 1.83 12.54
C PHE A 182 -3.62 1.20 11.18
N VAL A 183 -4.63 0.61 10.55
CA VAL A 183 -4.61 0.31 9.11
C VAL A 183 -5.71 1.11 8.42
N VAL A 184 -5.59 1.33 7.12
CA VAL A 184 -6.58 2.11 6.37
C VAL A 184 -7.67 1.16 5.83
N CYS A 185 -8.93 1.50 6.08
CA CYS A 185 -10.05 0.86 5.40
C CYS A 185 -9.95 1.12 3.89
N SER A 186 -9.82 0.06 3.09
CA SER A 186 -9.46 0.15 1.67
C SER A 186 -10.58 0.65 0.74
N ARG A 187 -11.78 0.90 1.30
CA ARG A 187 -12.91 1.53 0.60
C ARG A 187 -13.27 2.91 1.16
N LYS A 188 -13.40 3.01 2.48
CA LYS A 188 -13.81 4.25 3.14
C LYS A 188 -12.65 5.22 3.37
N PHE A 189 -11.41 4.77 3.21
CA PHE A 189 -10.19 5.55 3.51
C PHE A 189 -10.26 6.23 4.88
N LYS A 190 -10.58 5.43 5.91
CA LYS A 190 -10.60 5.84 7.32
C LYS A 190 -9.70 4.91 8.14
N PRO A 191 -9.10 5.39 9.24
CA PRO A 191 -8.25 4.57 10.07
C PRO A 191 -9.09 3.54 10.84
N LEU A 192 -8.60 2.31 10.84
CA LEU A 192 -9.06 1.21 11.69
C LEU A 192 -7.98 1.01 12.76
N TYR A 193 -8.16 1.66 13.90
CA TYR A 193 -7.21 1.60 15.01
C TYR A 193 -7.13 0.20 15.62
N ARG A 194 -5.95 -0.13 16.14
CA ARG A 194 -5.69 -1.41 16.80
C ARG A 194 -6.75 -1.70 17.86
N GLY A 195 -7.26 -2.94 17.85
CA GLY A 195 -8.30 -3.40 18.78
C GLY A 195 -9.74 -3.14 18.31
N LYS A 196 -9.95 -2.33 17.27
CA LYS A 196 -11.28 -2.22 16.64
C LYS A 196 -11.51 -3.39 15.66
N PRO A 197 -12.77 -3.85 15.51
CA PRO A 197 -13.10 -4.88 14.55
C PRO A 197 -12.74 -4.47 13.12
N GLN A 198 -12.13 -5.39 12.38
CA GLN A 198 -11.83 -5.24 10.96
C GLN A 198 -12.00 -6.58 10.27
N VAL A 199 -12.32 -6.54 8.99
CA VAL A 199 -12.38 -7.73 8.12
C VAL A 199 -11.37 -7.58 7.00
N LYS A 200 -10.78 -8.70 6.56
CA LYS A 200 -9.70 -8.69 5.58
C LYS A 200 -10.10 -9.42 4.31
N CYS A 201 -9.53 -8.97 3.20
CA CYS A 201 -9.51 -9.76 1.97
C CYS A 201 -8.66 -11.01 2.20
N PRO A 202 -9.18 -12.23 1.96
CA PRO A 202 -8.43 -13.47 2.17
C PRO A 202 -7.28 -13.66 1.20
N PHE A 203 -7.30 -12.96 0.06
CA PHE A 203 -6.25 -13.04 -0.95
C PHE A 203 -5.14 -12.00 -0.71
N CYS A 204 -5.46 -10.72 -0.84
CA CYS A 204 -4.44 -9.67 -0.76
C CYS A 204 -4.20 -9.12 0.65
N GLY A 205 -5.05 -9.45 1.63
CA GLY A 205 -4.93 -8.97 3.02
C GLY A 205 -5.42 -7.53 3.27
N ALA A 206 -5.99 -6.87 2.26
CA ALA A 206 -6.55 -5.52 2.40
C ALA A 206 -7.60 -5.46 3.52
N SER A 207 -7.56 -4.41 4.34
CA SER A 207 -8.40 -4.27 5.53
C SER A 207 -9.62 -3.39 5.26
N TYR A 208 -10.74 -3.77 5.85
CA TYR A 208 -12.05 -3.15 5.67
C TYR A 208 -12.79 -3.02 6.99
N SER A 209 -13.75 -2.10 7.05
CA SER A 209 -14.69 -2.04 8.16
C SER A 209 -15.67 -3.22 8.09
N PRO A 210 -16.17 -3.73 9.22
CA PRO A 210 -16.99 -4.95 9.26
C PRO A 210 -18.26 -4.90 8.39
N ASP A 211 -18.79 -3.72 8.12
CA ASP A 211 -19.99 -3.52 7.29
C ASP A 211 -19.76 -3.82 5.80
N ILE A 212 -18.52 -4.05 5.36
CA ILE A 212 -18.14 -4.38 3.97
C ILE A 212 -17.95 -5.90 3.79
N THR A 213 -18.18 -6.70 4.84
CA THR A 213 -18.11 -8.17 4.77
C THR A 213 -19.03 -8.71 3.67
N GLY A 214 -18.53 -9.66 2.88
CA GLY A 214 -19.28 -10.27 1.78
C GLY A 214 -19.22 -9.50 0.47
N GLU A 215 -18.62 -8.31 0.44
CA GLU A 215 -18.46 -7.53 -0.78
C GLU A 215 -17.15 -7.84 -1.53
N ILE A 216 -17.07 -7.46 -2.80
CA ILE A 216 -15.83 -7.60 -3.59
C ILE A 216 -14.78 -6.61 -3.10
N CYS A 217 -13.56 -7.11 -2.89
CA CYS A 217 -12.41 -6.33 -2.47
C CYS A 217 -11.98 -5.31 -3.54
N ASP A 218 -12.05 -4.01 -3.24
CA ASP A 218 -11.63 -2.89 -4.11
C ASP A 218 -10.13 -2.93 -4.51
N VAL A 219 -9.29 -3.59 -3.70
CA VAL A 219 -7.84 -3.68 -3.95
C VAL A 219 -7.54 -4.71 -5.04
N CYS A 220 -7.90 -5.98 -4.82
CA CYS A 220 -7.62 -7.07 -5.75
C CYS A 220 -8.70 -7.26 -6.82
N GLN A 221 -9.91 -6.73 -6.60
CA GLN A 221 -11.09 -6.81 -7.48
C GLN A 221 -11.63 -8.22 -7.78
N VAL A 222 -11.17 -9.26 -7.07
CA VAL A 222 -11.58 -10.65 -7.33
C VAL A 222 -12.07 -11.41 -6.10
N ALA A 223 -11.52 -11.12 -4.92
CA ALA A 223 -11.84 -11.84 -3.70
C ALA A 223 -12.97 -11.18 -2.91
N GLU A 224 -13.75 -12.00 -2.22
CA GLU A 224 -14.82 -11.58 -1.31
C GLU A 224 -14.23 -11.25 0.08
N VAL A 225 -14.53 -10.05 0.59
CA VAL A 225 -14.00 -9.55 1.86
C VAL A 225 -14.58 -10.35 3.03
N GLY A 226 -13.72 -10.86 3.91
CA GLY A 226 -14.12 -11.60 5.11
C GLY A 226 -14.44 -13.07 4.89
N ARG A 227 -14.32 -13.59 3.66
CA ARG A 227 -14.53 -15.00 3.36
C ARG A 227 -13.36 -15.86 3.84
N ASP A 228 -13.65 -17.04 4.36
CA ASP A 228 -12.62 -18.03 4.72
C ASP A 228 -11.94 -18.62 3.47
N ALA A 229 -10.62 -18.76 3.51
CA ALA A 229 -9.83 -19.37 2.45
C ALA A 229 -8.71 -20.23 3.03
N THR A 230 -8.30 -21.25 2.27
CA THR A 230 -7.19 -22.16 2.66
C THR A 230 -5.80 -21.51 2.58
N GLY A 231 -5.72 -20.25 2.16
CA GLY A 231 -4.48 -19.53 1.88
C GLY A 231 -3.87 -19.81 0.51
N LEU A 232 -2.82 -19.06 0.16
CA LEU A 232 -2.10 -19.13 -1.11
C LEU A 232 -1.41 -20.50 -1.27
N LYS A 233 -1.66 -21.18 -2.41
CA LYS A 233 -1.10 -22.50 -2.74
C LYS A 233 -0.34 -22.42 -4.07
N ILE A 234 0.96 -22.13 -3.99
CA ILE A 234 1.83 -22.02 -5.18
C ILE A 234 3.09 -22.87 -5.08
N CYS A 235 3.32 -23.56 -3.96
CA CYS A 235 4.50 -24.42 -3.78
C CYS A 235 4.16 -25.90 -3.93
N THR A 236 5.03 -26.60 -4.65
CA THR A 236 4.96 -28.05 -4.84
C THR A 236 5.01 -28.81 -3.50
N ILE A 237 5.76 -28.32 -2.52
CA ILE A 237 5.89 -28.91 -1.17
C ILE A 237 4.57 -28.86 -0.37
N GLN A 238 3.71 -27.86 -0.63
CA GLN A 238 2.42 -27.76 0.08
C GLN A 238 1.39 -28.79 -0.39
N SER A 239 1.65 -29.44 -1.53
CA SER A 239 0.84 -30.51 -2.06
C SER A 239 1.35 -31.82 -1.47
N GLY A 240 0.99 -32.12 -0.22
CA GLY A 240 1.19 -33.45 0.35
C GLY A 240 0.32 -34.47 -0.40
N ARG A 241 0.86 -34.97 -1.51
CA ARG A 241 0.54 -36.24 -2.16
C ARG A 241 1.85 -36.95 -2.45
#